data_AF-T1AVI6-F1
#
_entry.id   AF-T1AVI6-F1
#
_cell.length_a   1.000
_cell.length_b   1.000
_cell.length_c   1.000
_cell.angle_alpha   90.00
_cell.angle_beta   90.00
_cell.angle_gamma   90.00
#
_symmetry.space_group_name_H-M   'P 1'
#
loop_
_entity.id
_entity.type
_entity.pdbx_description
1 polymer ?
#
loop_
_entity_poly.entity_id
_entity_poly.type
_entity_poly.pdbx_seq_one_letter_code
_entity_poly.pdbx_strand_id
1 'polypeptide(L)'
;VSRPPDQPFKDKPVAIMGASASLFGTVRAQMHLRQVFVYLDAKLLQRPEIIVPDASHKFDAEGHLTDAATRDLLRTWLVAFEQWIRRLTP
;
A
#
# COMPACT_ATOMS: atom_id res chain seq x y z
N VAL A 1 16.48 9.47 14.89
CA VAL A 1 15.79 10.66 15.43
C VAL A 1 14.35 10.28 15.72
N SER A 2 13.87 10.38 16.97
CA SER A 2 12.49 9.97 17.34
C SER A 2 11.46 11.11 17.20
N ARG A 3 11.90 12.37 17.26
CA ARG A 3 11.06 13.57 17.14
C ARG A 3 11.73 14.58 16.21
N PRO A 4 11.67 14.36 14.89
CA PRO A 4 12.13 15.37 13.95
C PRO A 4 11.33 16.67 14.14
N PRO A 5 11.94 17.85 13.91
CA PRO A 5 11.26 19.14 14.05
C PRO A 5 10.07 19.28 13.10
N ASP A 6 10.16 18.66 11.92
CA ASP A 6 9.09 18.60 10.92
C ASP A 6 8.51 17.18 10.82
N GLN A 7 7.21 17.09 10.56
CA GLN A 7 6.51 15.81 10.32
C GLN A 7 6.88 15.27 8.92
N PRO A 8 7.69 14.19 8.78
CA PRO A 8 8.21 13.73 7.49
C PRO A 8 7.14 13.17 6.53
N PHE A 9 5.95 12.87 7.04
CA PHE A 9 4.82 12.38 6.24
C PHE A 9 3.87 13.48 5.81
N LYS A 10 4.03 14.71 6.32
CA LYS A 10 3.16 15.83 6.00
C LYS A 10 3.16 16.07 4.48
N ASP A 11 1.95 16.10 3.92
CA ASP A 11 1.65 16.27 2.49
C ASP A 11 2.28 15.23 1.56
N LYS A 12 2.92 14.19 2.11
CA LYS A 12 3.60 13.16 1.32
C LYS A 12 2.57 12.23 0.67
N PRO A 13 2.66 11.98 -0.66
CA PRO A 13 1.87 10.93 -1.29
C PRO A 13 2.23 9.56 -0.70
N VAL A 14 1.22 8.82 -0.24
CA VAL A 14 1.40 7.47 0.33
C VAL A 14 0.36 6.53 -0.27
N ALA A 15 0.78 5.30 -0.58
CA ALA A 15 -0.13 4.22 -0.88
C ALA A 15 0.24 3.00 -0.04
N ILE A 16 -0.76 2.18 0.29
CA ILE A 16 -0.62 1.02 1.17
C ILE A 16 -0.88 -0.25 0.36
N MET A 17 -0.02 -1.24 0.55
CA MET A 17 -0.18 -2.60 0.02
C MET A 17 0.23 -3.61 1.09
N GLY A 18 -0.25 -4.84 0.97
CA GLY A 18 0.14 -5.89 1.90
C GLY A 18 -0.31 -7.28 1.46
N ALA A 19 0.42 -8.28 1.97
CA ALA A 19 0.17 -9.70 1.74
C ALA A 19 0.20 -10.45 3.06
N SER A 20 -0.69 -11.43 3.20
CA SER A 20 -0.76 -12.30 4.38
C SER A 20 -1.20 -13.71 3.94
N ALA A 21 -0.72 -14.73 4.64
CA ALA A 21 -1.19 -16.11 4.46
C ALA A 21 -2.63 -16.34 4.95
N SER A 22 -3.26 -15.35 5.60
CA SER A 22 -4.63 -15.46 6.08
C SER A 22 -5.66 -15.10 5.01
N LEU A 23 -6.86 -15.67 5.15
CA LEU A 23 -8.00 -15.46 4.24
C LEU A 23 -8.42 -13.99 4.11
N PHE A 24 -8.30 -13.21 5.19
CA PHE A 24 -8.66 -11.78 5.18
C PHE A 24 -7.51 -10.88 4.69
N GLY A 25 -6.38 -11.46 4.32
CA GLY A 25 -5.18 -10.73 3.94
C GLY A 25 -4.76 -9.74 5.02
N THR A 26 -4.41 -8.52 4.60
CA THR A 26 -3.95 -7.44 5.48
C THR A 26 -5.02 -6.39 5.81
N VAL A 27 -6.32 -6.66 5.58
CA VAL A 27 -7.42 -5.69 5.77
C VAL A 27 -7.30 -4.88 7.06
N ARG A 28 -7.19 -5.56 8.22
CA ARG A 28 -7.20 -4.90 9.53
C ARG A 28 -5.95 -4.05 9.76
N ALA A 29 -4.80 -4.55 9.33
CA ALA A 29 -3.54 -3.80 9.42
C ALA A 29 -3.58 -2.55 8.55
N GLN A 30 -4.08 -2.66 7.32
CA GLN A 30 -4.19 -1.52 6.42
C GLN A 30 -5.21 -0.49 6.92
N MET A 31 -6.36 -0.91 7.43
CA MET A 31 -7.36 0.01 8.02
C MET A 31 -6.77 0.84 9.16
N HIS A 32 -6.04 0.20 10.08
CA HIS A 32 -5.40 0.90 11.18
C HIS A 32 -4.25 1.80 10.69
N LEU A 33 -3.44 1.33 9.74
CA LEU A 33 -2.35 2.12 9.15
C LEU A 33 -2.87 3.37 8.43
N ARG A 34 -4.05 3.29 7.77
CA ARG A 34 -4.72 4.47 7.20
C ARG A 34 -5.06 5.50 8.27
N GLN A 35 -5.58 5.09 9.42
CA GLN A 35 -5.88 6.00 10.54
C GLN A 35 -4.61 6.69 11.06
N VAL A 36 -3.50 5.95 11.17
CA VAL A 36 -2.20 6.52 11.55
C VAL A 36 -1.75 7.59 10.55
N PHE A 37 -1.83 7.30 9.25
CA PHE A 37 -1.42 8.26 8.22
C PHE A 37 -2.29 9.51 8.14
N VAL A 38 -3.56 9.44 8.55
CA VAL A 38 -4.40 10.63 8.73
C VAL A 38 -3.81 11.55 9.81
N TYR A 39 -3.40 11.00 10.96
CA TYR A 39 -2.76 11.78 12.02
C TYR A 39 -1.42 12.38 11.58
N LEU A 40 -0.68 11.68 10.71
CA LEU A 40 0.61 12.13 10.18
C LEU A 40 0.49 13.12 9.00
N ASP A 41 -0.73 13.53 8.63
CA ASP A 41 -1.04 14.44 7.51
C ASP A 41 -0.50 13.96 6.15
N ALA A 42 -0.47 12.64 5.94
CA ALA A 42 -0.09 12.06 4.66
C ALA A 42 -1.24 12.10 3.63
N LYS A 43 -0.92 12.19 2.35
CA LYS A 43 -1.90 12.15 1.25
C LYS A 43 -2.06 10.73 0.71
N LEU A 44 -2.98 9.99 1.30
CA LEU A 44 -3.23 8.58 0.98
C LEU A 44 -3.96 8.37 -0.35
N LEU A 45 -3.47 7.42 -1.15
CA LEU A 45 -4.24 6.81 -2.24
C LEU A 45 -5.43 6.05 -1.65
N GLN A 46 -6.64 6.42 -2.07
CA GLN A 46 -7.88 5.80 -1.57
C GLN A 46 -8.24 4.54 -2.36
N ARG A 47 -8.10 4.58 -3.69
CA ARG A 47 -8.39 3.46 -4.60
C ARG A 47 -7.47 3.47 -5.81
N PRO A 48 -7.23 2.31 -6.45
CA PRO A 48 -7.63 0.97 -6.02
C PRO A 48 -6.90 0.54 -4.74
N GLU A 49 -7.45 -0.44 -4.03
CA GLU A 49 -6.77 -1.09 -2.89
C GLU A 49 -6.12 -2.39 -3.36
N ILE A 50 -5.04 -2.80 -2.70
CA ILE A 50 -4.42 -4.10 -2.92
C ILE A 50 -4.21 -4.82 -1.59
N ILE A 51 -4.90 -5.95 -1.47
CA ILE A 51 -4.88 -6.83 -0.32
C ILE A 51 -4.68 -8.23 -0.89
N VAL A 52 -3.56 -8.86 -0.53
CA VAL A 52 -3.20 -10.19 -1.05
C VAL A 52 -3.48 -11.24 0.05
N PRO A 53 -4.67 -11.89 0.04
CA PRO A 53 -4.94 -13.03 0.90
C PRO A 53 -4.23 -14.28 0.37
N ASP A 54 -4.12 -15.28 1.25
CA ASP A 54 -3.53 -16.59 0.96
C ASP A 54 -2.17 -16.50 0.24
N ALA A 55 -1.37 -15.54 0.65
CA ALA A 55 -0.12 -15.18 -0.01
C ALA A 55 0.88 -16.35 -0.08
N SER A 56 0.81 -17.33 0.83
CA SER A 56 1.66 -18.52 0.81
C SER A 56 1.59 -19.32 -0.50
N HIS A 57 0.49 -19.20 -1.27
CA HIS A 57 0.29 -19.90 -2.54
C HIS A 57 0.55 -19.02 -3.78
N LYS A 58 0.95 -17.77 -3.58
CA LYS A 58 1.10 -16.78 -4.66
C LYS A 58 2.55 -16.42 -4.96
N PHE A 59 3.47 -16.90 -4.14
CA PHE A 59 4.91 -16.66 -4.30
C PHE A 59 5.63 -18.01 -4.47
N ASP A 60 6.71 -18.03 -5.27
CA ASP A 60 7.62 -19.17 -5.36
C ASP A 60 8.60 -19.21 -4.17
N ALA A 61 9.48 -20.21 -4.16
CA ALA A 61 10.46 -20.41 -3.08
C ALA A 61 11.51 -19.27 -3.03
N GLU A 62 11.73 -18.59 -4.16
CA GLU A 62 12.63 -17.46 -4.33
C GLU A 62 11.97 -16.13 -3.94
N GLY A 63 10.66 -16.13 -3.65
CA GLY A 63 9.90 -14.97 -3.24
C GLY A 63 9.37 -14.13 -4.41
N HIS A 64 9.35 -14.65 -5.63
CA HIS A 64 8.71 -13.98 -6.76
C HIS A 64 7.20 -14.20 -6.73
N LEU A 65 6.45 -13.13 -7.01
CA LEU A 65 5.00 -13.20 -7.18
C LEU A 65 4.65 -13.92 -8.49
N THR A 66 4.10 -15.12 -8.40
CA THR A 66 3.75 -15.97 -9.56
C THR A 66 2.28 -15.86 -9.97
N ASP A 67 1.39 -15.48 -9.04
CA ASP A 67 -0.03 -15.34 -9.31
C ASP A 67 -0.34 -14.17 -10.27
N ALA A 68 -0.84 -14.50 -11.47
CA ALA A 68 -1.09 -13.54 -12.54
C ALA A 68 -2.12 -12.47 -12.14
N ALA A 69 -3.21 -12.86 -11.47
CA ALA A 69 -4.25 -11.94 -11.04
C ALA A 69 -3.72 -10.89 -10.05
N THR A 70 -2.91 -11.31 -9.08
CA THR A 70 -2.26 -10.38 -8.14
C THR A 70 -1.27 -9.45 -8.86
N ARG A 71 -0.54 -9.93 -9.87
CA ARG A 71 0.36 -9.09 -10.68
C ARG A 71 -0.40 -8.01 -11.46
N ASP A 72 -1.55 -8.34 -12.03
CA ASP A 72 -2.39 -7.39 -12.77
C ASP A 72 -3.02 -6.34 -11.85
N LEU A 73 -3.47 -6.76 -10.67
CA LEU A 73 -3.95 -5.83 -9.64
C LEU A 73 -2.82 -4.90 -9.18
N LEU A 74 -1.62 -5.44 -8.94
CA LEU A 74 -0.44 -4.65 -8.56
C LEU A 74 -0.06 -3.64 -9.66
N ARG A 75 -0.11 -4.03 -10.93
CA ARG A 75 0.12 -3.13 -12.06
C ARG A 75 -0.88 -1.97 -12.06
N THR A 76 -2.17 -2.28 -11.92
CA THR A 76 -3.23 -1.28 -11.87
C THR A 76 -3.04 -0.32 -10.70
N TRP A 77 -2.67 -0.86 -9.54
CA TRP A 77 -2.38 -0.10 -8.34
C TRP A 77 -1.16 0.83 -8.49
N LEU A 78 -0.07 0.35 -9.10
CA LEU A 78 1.13 1.16 -9.36
C LEU A 78 0.84 2.33 -10.31
N VAL A 79 0.07 2.09 -11.37
CA VAL A 79 -0.35 3.15 -12.31
C VAL A 79 -1.20 4.19 -11.60
N ALA A 80 -2.16 3.76 -10.77
CA ALA A 80 -2.98 4.69 -9.99
C ALA A 80 -2.15 5.49 -8.96
N PHE A 81 -1.14 4.87 -8.34
CA PHE A 81 -0.27 5.56 -7.40
C PHE A 81 0.63 6.59 -8.09
N GLU A 82 1.17 6.26 -9.26
CA GLU A 82 1.94 7.19 -10.08
C GLU A 82 1.12 8.41 -10.48
N GLN A 83 -0.11 8.20 -10.96
CA GLN A 83 -1.06 9.29 -11.25
C GLN A 83 -1.39 10.13 -10.01
N TRP A 84 -1.54 9.48 -8.85
CA TRP A 84 -1.78 10.16 -7.58
C TRP A 84 -0.63 11.06 -7.15
N ILE A 85 0.61 10.58 -7.27
CA ILE A 85 1.82 11.39 -7.01
C ILE A 85 1.83 12.61 -7.92
N ARG A 86 1.63 12.43 -9.23
CA ARG A 86 1.59 13.53 -10.21
C ARG A 86 0.50 14.55 -9.92
N ARG A 87 -0.66 14.11 -9.42
CA ARG A 87 -1.75 15.02 -9.05
C ARG A 87 -1.40 15.93 -7.86
N LEU A 88 -0.54 15.45 -6.95
CA LEU A 88 -0.18 16.15 -5.72
C LEU A 88 1.11 16.97 -5.84
N THR A 89 1.95 16.68 -6.84
CA THR A 89 3.19 17.40 -7.13
C THR A 89 3.06 18.09 -8.49
N PRO A 90 2.71 19.40 -8.53
CA PRO A 90 2.64 20.17 -9.76
C PRO A 90 4.00 20.35 -10.44
#